data_AF-A0A962VME4-F1
#
_entry.id   AF-A0A962VME4-F1
#
_cell.length_a   1.000
_cell.length_b   1.000
_cell.length_c   1.000
_cell.angle_alpha   90.00
_cell.angle_beta   90.00
_cell.angle_gamma   90.00
#
_symmetry.space_group_name_H-M   'P 1'
#
loop_
_entity.id
_entity.type
_entity.pdbx_description
1 polymer ?
#
loop_
_entity_poly.entity_id
_entity_poly.type
_entity_poly.pdbx_seq_one_letter_code
_entity_poly.pdbx_strand_id
1 'polypeptide(L)'
;MTTSTRRPVHLNLFKIKLPIAGIMSIIHRATGMFMFIALPYLIYLLDLSLSGPTGFAEAVDSVHGFVGTVFVFLIMWSLSHHLLAGIRYLLIDIDLGVEKEMARQTALAVVVA
;
A
#
# COMPACT_ATOMS: atom_id res chain seq x y z
N MET A 1 41.94 5.85 23.96
CA MET A 1 41.12 5.75 22.74
C MET A 1 40.46 4.38 22.72
N THR A 2 39.18 4.29 23.04
CA THR A 2 38.41 3.05 22.93
C THR A 2 38.01 2.88 21.46
N THR A 3 38.73 2.02 20.74
CA THR A 3 38.36 1.62 19.38
C THR A 3 37.08 0.77 19.47
N SER A 4 35.93 1.40 19.26
CA SER A 4 34.64 0.71 19.18
C SER A 4 34.68 -0.28 18.01
N THR A 5 34.92 -1.55 18.32
CA THR A 5 34.88 -2.64 17.33
C THR A 5 33.42 -2.86 16.94
N ARG A 6 33.06 -2.42 15.73
CA ARG A 6 31.70 -2.55 15.21
C ARG A 6 31.40 -4.03 14.96
N ARG A 7 30.50 -4.61 15.75
CA ARG A 7 30.09 -6.00 15.61
C ARG A 7 29.40 -6.23 14.26
N PRO A 8 29.58 -7.40 13.62
CA PRO A 8 28.89 -7.72 12.38
C PRO A 8 27.38 -7.85 12.60
N VAL A 9 26.58 -7.38 11.62
CA VAL A 9 25.11 -7.41 11.66
C VAL A 9 24.60 -8.32 10.55
N HIS A 10 23.71 -9.27 10.89
CA HIS A 10 23.10 -10.17 9.92
C HIS A 10 21.80 -9.57 9.35
N LEU A 11 21.93 -8.67 8.36
CA LEU A 11 20.81 -8.01 7.67
C LEU A 11 20.84 -8.25 6.16
N ASN A 12 21.11 -9.48 5.75
CA ASN A 12 20.97 -9.85 4.34
C ASN A 12 19.52 -10.28 4.06
N LEU A 13 18.73 -9.36 3.48
CA LEU A 13 17.31 -9.58 3.19
C LEU A 13 17.07 -10.74 2.20
N PHE A 14 18.05 -11.05 1.33
CA PHE A 14 17.96 -12.19 0.41
C PHE A 14 18.13 -13.55 1.11
N LYS A 15 18.69 -13.57 2.33
CA LYS A 15 18.83 -14.79 3.15
C LYS A 15 17.68 -14.97 4.15
N ILE A 16 16.96 -13.90 4.48
CA ILE A 16 15.88 -13.93 5.48
C ILE A 16 14.57 -14.32 4.78
N LYS A 17 13.93 -15.40 5.24
CA LYS A 17 12.63 -15.84 4.71
C LYS A 17 11.50 -15.21 5.51
N LEU A 18 10.78 -14.27 4.91
CA LEU A 18 9.62 -13.63 5.54
C LEU A 18 8.37 -14.52 5.40
N PRO A 19 7.55 -14.66 6.47
CA PRO A 19 6.23 -15.24 6.35
C PRO A 19 5.30 -14.31 5.55
N ILE A 20 4.21 -14.86 5.00
CA ILE A 20 3.24 -14.08 4.21
C ILE A 20 2.72 -12.84 4.95
N ALA A 21 2.49 -12.95 6.27
CA ALA A 21 2.08 -11.82 7.11
C ALA A 21 3.13 -10.70 7.17
N GLY A 22 4.42 -11.04 7.08
CA GLY A 22 5.50 -10.06 7.01
C GLY A 22 5.54 -9.34 5.67
N ILE A 23 5.35 -10.07 4.56
CA ILE A 23 5.24 -9.51 3.22
C ILE A 23 4.03 -8.55 3.15
N MET A 24 2.88 -9.01 3.63
CA MET A 24 1.64 -8.24 3.74
C MET A 24 1.85 -6.91 4.48
N SER A 25 2.62 -6.92 5.58
CA SER A 25 2.97 -5.68 6.31
C SER A 25 3.78 -4.69 5.47
N ILE A 26 4.72 -5.18 4.66
CA ILE A 26 5.49 -4.32 3.75
C ILE A 26 4.57 -3.72 2.68
N ILE A 27 3.70 -4.52 2.07
CA ILE A 27 2.78 -4.04 1.03
C ILE A 27 1.77 -3.04 1.60
N HIS A 28 1.26 -3.24 2.82
CA HIS A 28 0.36 -2.27 3.46
C HIS A 28 1.06 -0.90 3.65
N ARG A 29 2.33 -0.89 4.07
CA ARG A 29 3.12 0.34 4.19
C ARG A 29 3.37 0.99 2.83
N ALA A 30 3.72 0.19 1.82
CA ALA A 30 4.00 0.68 0.48
C ALA A 30 2.76 1.30 -0.17
N THR A 31 1.60 0.64 -0.06
CA THR A 31 0.30 1.14 -0.57
C THR A 31 -0.12 2.44 0.13
N GLY A 32 0.08 2.54 1.45
CA GLY A 32 -0.16 3.79 2.19
C GLY A 32 0.72 4.95 1.72
N MET A 33 2.03 4.69 1.55
CA MET A 33 2.97 5.69 1.03
C MET A 33 2.61 6.12 -0.40
N PHE A 34 2.29 5.17 -1.27
CA PHE A 34 1.90 5.45 -2.65
C PHE A 34 0.65 6.34 -2.72
N MET A 35 -0.40 6.01 -1.96
CA MET A 35 -1.61 6.85 -1.90
C MET A 35 -1.33 8.24 -1.34
N PHE A 36 -0.48 8.36 -0.32
CA PHE A 36 -0.09 9.66 0.22
C PHE A 36 0.62 10.54 -0.81
N ILE A 37 1.54 9.96 -1.59
CA ILE A 37 2.24 10.67 -2.67
C ILE A 37 1.28 11.02 -3.82
N ALA A 38 0.29 10.17 -4.11
CA ALA A 38 -0.69 10.42 -5.16
C ALA A 38 -1.75 11.45 -4.76
N LEU A 39 -1.97 11.68 -3.47
CA LEU A 39 -3.04 12.52 -2.94
C LEU A 39 -3.06 13.95 -3.53
N PRO A 40 -1.94 14.69 -3.67
CA PRO A 40 -1.96 16.02 -4.28
C PRO A 40 -2.46 16.00 -5.74
N TYR A 41 -2.07 14.99 -6.52
CA TYR A 41 -2.53 14.84 -7.90
C TYR A 41 -4.02 14.47 -7.96
N LEU A 42 -4.51 13.62 -7.04
CA LEU A 42 -5.93 13.31 -6.94
C LEU A 42 -6.78 14.54 -6.57
N ILE A 43 -6.28 15.38 -5.66
CA ILE A 43 -6.92 16.66 -5.30
C ILE A 43 -6.94 17.61 -6.51
N TYR A 44 -5.84 17.70 -7.25
CA TYR A 44 -5.77 18.48 -8.49
C TYR A 44 -6.76 17.98 -9.54
N LEU A 45 -6.85 16.66 -9.76
CA LEU A 45 -7.83 16.08 -10.68
C LEU A 45 -9.27 16.38 -10.24
N LEU A 46 -9.55 16.31 -8.93
CA LEU A 46 -10.86 16.66 -8.39
C LEU A 46 -11.19 18.12 -8.66
N ASP A 47 -10.28 19.05 -8.37
CA ASP A 47 -10.46 20.49 -8.65
C ASP A 47 -10.72 20.75 -10.13
N LEU A 48 -9.88 20.17 -11.00
CA LEU A 48 -10.01 20.30 -12.45
C LEU A 48 -11.35 19.74 -12.95
N SER A 49 -11.80 18.60 -12.42
CA SER A 49 -13.08 17.98 -12.78
C SER A 49 -14.30 18.84 -12.43
N LEU A 50 -14.16 19.74 -11.45
CA LEU A 50 -15.23 20.64 -10.97
C LEU A 50 -15.19 22.02 -11.64
N SER A 51 -14.14 22.34 -12.39
CA SER A 51 -13.94 23.67 -13.00
C SER A 51 -14.83 23.96 -14.22
N GLY A 52 -15.56 22.95 -14.72
CA GLY A 52 -16.50 23.06 -15.84
C GLY A 52 -16.27 21.99 -16.91
N PRO A 53 -17.00 22.05 -18.04
CA PRO A 53 -16.95 21.01 -19.06
C PRO A 53 -15.55 20.79 -19.66
N THR A 54 -14.81 21.86 -19.92
CA THR A 54 -13.44 21.78 -20.47
C THR A 54 -12.49 21.15 -19.46
N GLY A 55 -12.51 21.58 -18.20
CA GLY A 55 -11.66 20.99 -17.16
C GLY A 55 -12.01 19.54 -16.88
N PHE A 56 -13.28 19.16 -16.91
CA PHE A 56 -13.66 17.74 -16.81
C PHE A 56 -13.05 16.89 -17.94
N ALA A 57 -13.10 17.39 -19.19
CA ALA A 57 -12.46 16.70 -20.31
C ALA A 57 -10.94 16.58 -20.12
N GLU A 58 -10.28 17.63 -19.67
CA GLU A 58 -8.83 17.61 -19.36
C GLU A 58 -8.49 16.62 -18.23
N ALA A 59 -9.31 16.55 -17.19
CA ALA A 59 -9.13 15.60 -16.09
C ALA A 59 -9.25 14.14 -16.58
N VAL A 60 -10.24 13.86 -17.43
CA VAL A 60 -10.43 12.55 -18.07
C VAL A 60 -9.24 12.21 -18.96
N ASP A 61 -8.81 13.13 -19.81
CA ASP A 61 -7.67 12.95 -20.71
C ASP A 61 -6.36 12.70 -19.92
N SER A 62 -6.19 13.33 -18.77
CA SER A 62 -5.03 13.15 -17.88
C SER A 62 -4.89 11.72 -17.34
N VAL A 63 -6.01 11.01 -17.15
CA VAL A 63 -6.03 9.62 -16.65
C VAL A 63 -6.39 8.60 -17.73
N HIS A 64 -6.52 9.04 -18.98
CA HIS A 64 -6.75 8.16 -20.12
C HIS A 64 -5.45 7.56 -20.68
N GLY A 65 -5.61 6.60 -21.59
CA GLY A 65 -4.49 5.87 -22.18
C GLY A 65 -3.88 4.83 -21.24
N PHE A 66 -2.84 4.15 -21.69
CA PHE A 66 -2.24 3.03 -20.96
C PHE A 66 -1.70 3.45 -19.59
N VAL A 67 -0.94 4.54 -19.53
CA VAL A 67 -0.32 5.04 -18.28
C VAL A 67 -1.38 5.47 -17.28
N GLY A 68 -2.38 6.25 -17.72
CA GLY A 68 -3.48 6.69 -16.87
C GLY A 68 -4.33 5.53 -16.35
N THR A 69 -4.63 4.54 -17.22
CA THR A 69 -5.37 3.32 -16.82
C THR A 69 -4.60 2.53 -15.77
N VAL A 70 -3.29 2.34 -15.96
CA VAL A 70 -2.43 1.66 -14.97
C VAL A 70 -2.37 2.46 -13.67
N PHE A 71 -2.26 3.79 -13.74
CA PHE A 71 -2.25 4.65 -12.56
C PHE A 71 -3.55 4.52 -11.75
N VAL A 72 -4.72 4.64 -12.41
CA VAL A 72 -6.04 4.49 -11.78
C VAL A 72 -6.18 3.10 -11.18
N PHE A 73 -5.79 2.05 -11.93
CA PHE A 73 -5.80 0.68 -11.41
C PHE A 73 -4.95 0.54 -10.14
N LEU A 74 -3.72 1.05 -10.15
CA LEU A 74 -2.82 0.97 -8.99
C LEU A 74 -3.36 1.75 -7.79
N ILE A 75 -4.02 2.89 -8.00
CA ILE A 75 -4.67 3.65 -6.92
C ILE A 75 -5.83 2.88 -6.32
N MET A 76 -6.71 2.34 -7.16
CA MET A 76 -7.87 1.55 -6.70
C MET A 76 -7.43 0.27 -5.98
N TRP A 77 -6.43 -0.42 -6.51
CA TRP A 77 -5.83 -1.59 -5.89
C TRP A 77 -5.16 -1.23 -4.56
N SER A 78 -4.37 -0.16 -4.52
CA SER A 78 -3.69 0.30 -3.30
C SER A 78 -4.67 0.67 -2.21
N LEU A 79 -5.77 1.37 -2.55
CA LEU A 79 -6.82 1.72 -1.61
C LEU A 79 -7.49 0.47 -1.04
N SER A 80 -7.91 -0.45 -1.90
CA SER A 80 -8.58 -1.69 -1.50
C SER A 80 -7.69 -2.53 -0.58
N HIS A 81 -6.46 -2.77 -1.01
CA HIS A 81 -5.47 -3.52 -0.25
C HIS A 81 -5.13 -2.85 1.08
N HIS A 82 -4.87 -1.54 1.10
CA HIS A 82 -4.52 -0.82 2.31
C HIS A 82 -5.67 -0.82 3.33
N LEU A 83 -6.91 -0.62 2.86
CA LEU A 83 -8.11 -0.64 3.70
C LEU A 83 -8.36 -2.01 4.31
N LEU A 84 -8.36 -3.08 3.49
CA LEU A 84 -8.60 -4.45 3.98
C LEU A 84 -7.49 -4.91 4.93
N ALA A 85 -6.23 -4.60 4.62
CA ALA A 85 -5.11 -4.83 5.52
C ALA A 85 -5.25 -4.03 6.82
N GLY A 86 -5.68 -2.77 6.74
CA GLY A 86 -5.94 -1.91 7.88
C GLY A 86 -7.01 -2.48 8.81
N ILE A 87 -8.14 -2.94 8.26
CA ILE A 87 -9.18 -3.64 9.03
C ILE A 87 -8.60 -4.87 9.73
N ARG A 88 -7.81 -5.68 9.01
CA ARG A 88 -7.12 -6.84 9.61
C ARG A 88 -6.21 -6.43 10.77
N TYR A 89 -5.45 -5.33 10.65
CA TYR A 89 -4.61 -4.83 11.75
C TYR A 89 -5.45 -4.37 12.94
N LEU A 90 -6.54 -3.64 12.70
CA LEU A 90 -7.47 -3.22 13.76
C LEU A 90 -8.08 -4.43 14.50
N LEU A 91 -8.38 -5.53 13.79
CA LEU A 91 -8.85 -6.77 14.41
C LEU A 91 -7.76 -7.41 15.27
N ILE A 92 -6.52 -7.44 14.78
CA ILE A 92 -5.37 -7.96 15.54
C ILE A 92 -5.11 -7.13 16.80
N ASP A 93 -5.29 -5.81 16.73
CA ASP A 93 -5.10 -4.88 17.87
C ASP A 93 -6.11 -5.13 19.00
N ILE A 94 -7.22 -5.83 18.72
CA ILE A 94 -8.21 -6.27 19.72
C ILE A 94 -8.18 -7.79 19.96
N ASP A 95 -7.01 -8.41 19.71
CA ASP A 95 -6.73 -9.84 19.90
C ASP A 95 -7.57 -10.80 19.03
N LEU A 96 -8.20 -10.31 17.96
CA LEU A 96 -8.88 -11.15 16.97
C LEU A 96 -7.93 -11.48 15.81
N GLY A 97 -7.80 -12.75 15.46
CA GLY A 97 -6.95 -13.12 14.31
C GLY A 97 -5.47 -13.39 14.63
N VAL A 98 -5.08 -13.40 15.91
CA VAL A 98 -3.66 -13.45 16.36
C VAL A 98 -2.99 -14.82 16.21
N GLU A 99 -3.77 -15.90 16.21
CA GLU A 99 -3.26 -17.25 16.05
C GLU A 99 -2.54 -17.45 14.71
N LYS A 100 -1.41 -18.15 14.72
CA LYS A 100 -0.49 -18.23 13.57
C LYS A 100 -1.17 -18.67 12.27
N GLU A 101 -2.04 -19.67 12.34
CA GLU A 101 -2.76 -20.17 11.16
C GLU A 101 -3.78 -19.17 10.64
N MET A 102 -4.56 -18.57 11.54
CA MET A 102 -5.57 -17.57 11.21
C MET A 102 -4.91 -16.27 10.68
N ALA A 103 -3.81 -15.83 11.29
CA ALA A 103 -3.00 -14.70 10.83
C ALA A 103 -2.45 -14.91 9.41
N ARG A 104 -2.13 -16.16 9.03
CA ARG A 104 -1.69 -16.55 7.68
C ARG A 104 -2.85 -16.55 6.69
N GLN A 105 -3.99 -17.14 7.06
CA GLN A 105 -5.17 -17.22 6.20
C GLN A 105 -5.76 -15.82 5.91
N THR A 106 -5.91 -14.99 6.95
CA THR A 106 -6.39 -13.61 6.80
C THR A 106 -5.44 -12.75 5.96
N ALA A 107 -4.12 -12.95 6.05
CA ALA A 107 -3.16 -12.26 5.19
C ALA A 107 -3.30 -12.68 3.71
N LEU A 108 -3.57 -13.96 3.43
CA LEU A 108 -3.84 -14.43 2.07
C LEU A 108 -5.16 -13.89 1.53
N ALA A 109 -6.21 -13.81 2.36
CA ALA A 109 -7.50 -13.26 1.97
C ALA A 109 -7.39 -11.81 1.48
N VAL A 110 -6.57 -10.98 2.15
CA VAL A 110 -6.31 -9.59 1.74
C VAL A 110 -5.55 -9.49 0.41
N VAL A 111 -4.70 -10.46 0.09
CA VAL A 111 -3.94 -10.47 -1.17
C VAL A 111 -4.80 -10.89 -2.36
N VAL A 112 -5.81 -11.74 -2.13
CA VAL A 112 -6.71 -12.24 -3.17
C VAL A 112 -7.86 -11.26 -3.47
N ALA A 113 -8.28 -10.49 -2.46
CA ALA A 113 -9.31 -9.46 -2.59
C ALA A 113 -8.80 -8.22 -3.33
#